data_AF-A0A9X2D508-F1
#
_entry.id   AF-A0A9X2D508-F1
#
_cell.length_a   1.000
_cell.length_b   1.000
_cell.length_c   1.000
_cell.angle_alpha   90.00
_cell.angle_beta   90.00
_cell.angle_gamma   90.00
#
_symmetry.space_group_name_H-M   'P 1'
#
loop_
_entity.id
_entity.type
_entity.pdbx_description
1 polymer ?
#
loop_
_entity_poly.entity_id
_entity_poly.type
_entity_poly.pdbx_seq_one_letter_code
_entity_poly.pdbx_strand_id
1 'polypeptide(L)'
;MSAGRDLRPAVADLMADVEAAQAPEIETMTQWLEMRGVETADDGHAHEHGSEDLADSMMTAQDMADLEDAGDRAFERLWLELMIEHHEGAVAMAETELADVTNPVAQEMAQDIVDSQSAESTLMEGLL
;
A
#
# COMPACT_ATOMS: atom_id res chain seq x y z
N MET A 1 -0.49 1.53 -14.04
CA MET A 1 -1.93 1.69 -14.42
C MET A 1 -2.35 3.15 -14.67
N SER A 2 -1.59 4.15 -14.21
CA SER A 2 -1.87 5.58 -14.44
C SER A 2 -1.31 6.15 -15.75
N ALA A 3 -0.32 5.50 -16.36
CA ALA A 3 0.38 6.01 -17.54
C ALA A 3 -0.56 6.28 -18.72
N GLY A 4 -0.57 7.52 -19.20
CA GLY A 4 -1.39 7.94 -20.35
C GLY A 4 -2.82 8.40 -20.01
N ARG A 5 -3.21 8.40 -18.74
CA ARG A 5 -4.50 8.95 -18.27
C ARG A 5 -4.43 10.47 -18.08
N ASP A 6 -5.54 11.18 -18.34
CA ASP A 6 -5.67 12.63 -18.08
C ASP A 6 -6.13 12.87 -16.63
N LEU A 7 -5.17 12.84 -15.70
CA LEU A 7 -5.42 12.97 -14.27
C LEU A 7 -5.32 14.42 -13.78
N ARG A 8 -6.03 14.76 -12.69
CA ARG A 8 -5.78 15.99 -11.93
C ARG A 8 -4.31 15.99 -11.51
N PRO A 9 -3.57 17.11 -11.68
CA PRO A 9 -2.17 17.18 -11.29
C PRO A 9 -1.93 16.73 -9.85
N ALA A 10 -2.77 17.17 -8.91
CA ALA A 10 -2.66 16.77 -7.51
C ALA A 10 -2.79 15.25 -7.28
N VAL A 11 -3.60 14.55 -8.07
CA VAL A 11 -3.73 13.09 -7.96
C VAL A 11 -2.53 12.41 -8.60
N ALA A 12 -2.08 12.89 -9.77
CA ALA A 12 -0.89 12.34 -10.42
C ALA A 12 0.39 12.51 -9.57
N ASP A 13 0.56 13.68 -8.95
CA ASP A 13 1.66 13.97 -8.05
C ASP A 13 1.60 13.05 -6.82
N LEU A 14 0.42 12.90 -6.20
CA LEU A 14 0.24 12.00 -5.07
C LEU A 14 0.56 10.54 -5.41
N MET A 15 0.11 10.03 -6.56
CA MET A 15 0.43 8.66 -6.98
C MET A 15 1.95 8.44 -7.11
N ALA A 16 2.68 9.44 -7.65
CA ALA A 16 4.13 9.37 -7.79
C ALA A 16 4.84 9.46 -6.42
N ASP A 17 4.33 10.30 -5.52
CA ASP A 17 4.87 10.44 -4.17
C ASP A 17 4.69 9.15 -3.36
N VAL A 18 3.52 8.50 -3.42
CA VAL A 18 3.25 7.21 -2.77
C VAL A 18 4.18 6.12 -3.31
N GLU A 19 4.35 6.02 -4.63
CA GLU A 19 5.27 5.05 -5.24
C GLU A 19 6.72 5.26 -4.75
N ALA A 20 7.16 6.52 -4.69
CA ALA A 20 8.49 6.87 -4.21
C ALA A 20 8.68 6.62 -2.70
N ALA A 21 7.62 6.78 -1.90
CA ALA A 21 7.65 6.55 -0.46
C ALA A 21 7.68 5.05 -0.11
N GLN A 22 6.89 4.21 -0.81
CA GLN A 22 6.79 2.77 -0.52
C GLN A 22 7.95 1.95 -1.07
N ALA A 23 8.60 2.36 -2.16
CA ALA A 23 9.66 1.57 -2.80
C ALA A 23 10.83 1.20 -1.86
N PRO A 24 11.37 2.11 -1.01
CA PRO A 24 12.42 1.78 -0.04
C PRO A 24 11.97 0.81 1.07
N GLU A 25 10.70 0.88 1.49
CA GLU A 25 10.11 -0.03 2.47
C GLU A 25 10.06 -1.45 1.91
N ILE A 26 9.57 -1.60 0.67
CA ILE A 26 9.53 -2.87 -0.06
C ILE A 26 10.94 -3.45 -0.23
N GLU A 27 11.91 -2.63 -0.64
CA GLU A 27 13.31 -3.08 -0.81
C GLU A 27 13.85 -3.63 0.51
N THR A 28 13.62 -2.93 1.61
CA THR A 28 14.13 -3.32 2.93
C THR A 28 13.47 -4.62 3.42
N MET A 29 12.14 -4.74 3.32
CA MET A 29 11.42 -5.95 3.71
C MET A 29 11.83 -7.16 2.85
N THR A 30 12.01 -6.97 1.55
CA THR A 30 12.50 -7.99 0.62
C THR A 30 13.88 -8.49 1.05
N GLN A 31 14.80 -7.57 1.36
CA GLN A 31 16.14 -7.91 1.83
C GLN A 31 16.11 -8.71 3.15
N TRP A 32 15.19 -8.39 4.06
CA TRP A 32 15.01 -9.14 5.30
C TRP A 32 14.51 -10.57 5.06
N LEU A 33 13.59 -10.77 4.12
CA LEU A 33 13.09 -12.08 3.73
C LEU A 33 14.21 -12.92 3.10
N GLU A 34 14.99 -12.35 2.19
CA GLU A 34 16.16 -12.99 1.58
C GLU A 34 17.20 -13.43 2.62
N MET A 35 17.53 -12.54 3.57
CA MET A 35 18.47 -12.88 4.67
C MET A 35 17.97 -14.02 5.55
N ARG A 36 16.66 -14.20 5.66
CA ARG A 36 16.02 -15.30 6.40
C ARG A 36 15.84 -16.57 5.55
N GLY A 37 16.23 -16.54 4.28
CA GLY A 37 16.03 -17.63 3.32
C GLY A 37 14.57 -17.90 3.01
N VAL A 38 13.69 -16.90 3.19
CA VAL A 38 12.29 -16.95 2.79
C VAL A 38 12.23 -16.52 1.33
N GLU A 39 11.66 -17.37 0.47
CA GLU A 39 11.41 -17.00 -0.93
C GLU A 39 10.40 -15.85 -0.94
N THR A 40 10.77 -14.74 -1.56
CA THR A 40 9.86 -13.63 -1.84
C THR A 40 8.98 -14.03 -3.03
N ALA A 41 7.70 -13.65 -2.99
CA ALA A 41 6.80 -13.93 -4.10
C ALA A 41 7.27 -13.15 -5.35
N ASP A 42 7.37 -13.85 -6.48
CA ASP A 42 7.51 -13.24 -7.81
C ASP A 42 6.16 -12.57 -8.16
N ASP A 43 6.20 -11.27 -8.44
CA ASP A 43 5.22 -10.30 -9.01
C ASP A 43 3.77 -10.73 -9.37
N GLY A 44 3.07 -11.60 -8.62
CA GLY A 44 1.67 -11.89 -8.99
C GLY A 44 0.88 -12.99 -8.29
N HIS A 45 1.38 -13.62 -7.22
CA HIS A 45 0.61 -14.64 -6.50
C HIS A 45 0.46 -14.30 -5.03
N ALA A 46 -0.72 -13.77 -4.68
CA ALA A 46 -1.15 -13.60 -3.30
C ALA A 46 -1.03 -14.94 -2.55
N HIS A 47 -0.23 -14.94 -1.49
CA HIS A 47 -0.12 -16.09 -0.61
C HIS A 47 -1.46 -16.32 0.11
N GLU A 48 -2.05 -17.49 -0.09
CA GLU A 48 -3.24 -18.03 0.60
C GLU A 48 -2.95 -18.35 2.09
N HIS A 49 -2.17 -17.51 2.76
CA HIS A 49 -1.72 -17.71 4.15
C HIS A 49 -1.86 -16.45 5.03
N GLY A 50 -2.51 -15.40 4.56
CA GLY A 50 -2.99 -14.31 5.41
C GLY A 50 -4.27 -14.72 6.15
N SER A 51 -4.41 -14.34 7.42
CA SER A 51 -5.70 -14.36 8.12
C SER A 51 -6.76 -13.64 7.29
N GLU A 52 -8.01 -14.09 7.34
CA GLU A 52 -9.12 -13.51 6.55
C GLU A 52 -9.21 -11.97 6.70
N ASP A 53 -8.88 -11.43 7.88
CA ASP A 53 -8.83 -9.98 8.14
C ASP A 53 -7.76 -9.19 7.35
N LEU A 54 -6.67 -9.84 6.91
CA LEU A 54 -5.61 -9.19 6.11
C LEU A 54 -5.93 -9.17 4.61
N ALA A 55 -6.81 -10.07 4.16
CA ALA A 55 -7.22 -10.14 2.77
C ALA A 55 -8.19 -9.01 2.40
N ASP A 56 -9.00 -8.56 3.37
CA ASP A 56 -10.03 -7.52 3.15
C ASP A 56 -9.41 -6.13 2.94
N SER A 57 -8.24 -5.82 3.51
CA SER A 57 -7.57 -4.52 3.28
C SER A 57 -6.58 -4.52 2.12
N MET A 58 -6.38 -5.66 1.44
CA MET A 58 -5.56 -5.73 0.23
C MET A 58 -6.46 -5.55 -0.98
N MET A 59 -6.00 -4.76 -1.96
CA MET A 59 -6.76 -4.59 -3.22
C MET A 59 -6.97 -5.95 -3.89
N THR A 60 -8.22 -6.29 -4.17
CA THR A 60 -8.56 -7.57 -4.77
C THR A 60 -8.27 -7.58 -6.27
N ALA A 61 -8.23 -8.77 -6.88
CA ALA A 61 -8.13 -8.88 -8.33
C ALA A 61 -9.30 -8.21 -9.07
N GLN A 62 -10.49 -8.14 -8.45
CA GLN A 62 -11.63 -7.43 -9.01
C GLN A 62 -11.41 -5.91 -8.95
N ASP A 63 -10.89 -5.39 -7.85
CA ASP A 63 -10.61 -3.94 -7.71
C ASP A 63 -9.57 -3.48 -8.74
N MET A 64 -8.56 -4.31 -8.99
CA MET A 64 -7.56 -4.04 -10.04
C MET A 64 -8.19 -4.05 -11.44
N ALA A 65 -9.10 -4.99 -11.72
CA ALA A 65 -9.83 -5.02 -12.99
C ALA A 65 -10.73 -3.78 -13.16
N ASP A 66 -11.41 -3.35 -12.09
CA ASP A 66 -12.28 -2.18 -12.09
C ASP A 66 -11.47 -0.89 -12.31
N LEU A 67 -10.25 -0.79 -11.75
CA LEU A 67 -9.32 0.30 -12.02
C LEU A 67 -8.84 0.32 -13.47
N GLU A 68 -8.54 -0.83 -14.05
CA GLU A 68 -8.14 -0.92 -15.46
C GLU A 68 -9.26 -0.45 -16.41
N ASP A 69 -10.49 -0.89 -16.15
CA ASP A 69 -11.67 -0.59 -16.97
C ASP A 69 -12.23 0.84 -16.75
N ALA A 70 -11.88 1.51 -15.65
CA ALA A 70 -12.37 2.84 -15.34
C ALA A 70 -11.86 3.92 -16.31
N GLY A 71 -12.74 4.85 -16.70
CA GLY A 71 -12.34 6.09 -17.37
C GLY A 71 -11.69 7.09 -16.40
N ASP A 72 -10.89 8.03 -16.90
CA ASP A 72 -9.96 8.84 -16.09
C ASP A 72 -10.53 9.43 -14.79
N ARG A 73 -11.71 10.05 -14.81
CA ARG A 73 -12.33 10.61 -13.58
C ARG A 73 -12.84 9.54 -12.62
N ALA A 74 -13.34 8.42 -13.13
CA ALA A 74 -13.76 7.30 -12.30
C ALA A 74 -12.53 6.59 -11.71
N PHE A 75 -11.45 6.48 -12.49
CA PHE A 75 -10.17 5.94 -12.05
C PHE A 75 -9.60 6.75 -10.88
N GLU A 76 -9.57 8.08 -10.96
CA GLU A 76 -9.09 8.93 -9.85
C GLU A 76 -9.84 8.65 -8.55
N ARG A 77 -11.17 8.62 -8.62
CA ARG A 77 -12.01 8.40 -7.45
C ARG A 77 -11.79 6.99 -6.88
N LEU A 78 -11.85 5.98 -7.74
CA LEU A 78 -11.71 4.58 -7.36
C LEU A 78 -10.32 4.32 -6.77
N TRP A 79 -9.27 4.88 -7.35
CA TRP A 79 -7.91 4.76 -6.83
C TRP A 79 -7.79 5.40 -5.45
N LEU A 80 -8.33 6.60 -5.24
CA LEU A 80 -8.31 7.27 -3.92
C LEU A 80 -9.09 6.45 -2.87
N GLU A 81 -10.28 5.97 -3.20
CA GLU A 81 -11.12 5.17 -2.28
C GLU A 81 -10.41 3.87 -1.88
N LEU A 82 -9.86 3.13 -2.85
CA LEU A 82 -9.16 1.87 -2.60
C LEU A 82 -7.84 2.06 -1.85
N MET A 83 -7.08 3.11 -2.16
CA MET A 83 -5.80 3.36 -1.50
C MET A 83 -5.98 3.86 -0.06
N ILE A 84 -7.08 4.55 0.26
CA ILE A 84 -7.42 4.86 1.65
C ILE A 84 -7.62 3.57 2.46
N GLU A 85 -8.47 2.66 1.96
CA GLU A 85 -8.74 1.38 2.64
C GLU A 85 -7.48 0.52 2.77
N HIS A 86 -6.66 0.47 1.72
CA HIS A 86 -5.37 -0.22 1.74
C HIS A 86 -4.42 0.32 2.80
N HIS A 87 -4.28 1.66 2.87
CA HIS A 87 -3.44 2.32 3.86
C HIS A 87 -3.95 2.13 5.29
N GLU A 88 -5.26 2.18 5.52
CA GLU A 88 -5.87 1.90 6.83
C GLU A 88 -5.54 0.48 7.31
N GLY A 89 -5.58 -0.51 6.41
CA GLY A 89 -5.15 -1.87 6.70
C GLY A 89 -3.65 -1.97 7.02
N ALA A 90 -2.81 -1.27 6.27
CA ALA A 90 -1.37 -1.24 6.50
C ALA A 90 -1.01 -0.61 7.86
N VAL A 91 -1.68 0.48 8.23
CA VAL A 91 -1.53 1.11 9.55
C VAL A 91 -1.95 0.14 10.66
N ALA A 92 -3.10 -0.53 10.54
CA ALA A 92 -3.56 -1.50 11.53
C ALA A 92 -2.58 -2.68 11.70
N MET A 93 -1.98 -3.16 10.61
CA MET A 93 -0.93 -4.18 10.64
C MET A 93 0.33 -3.69 11.36
N ALA A 94 0.80 -2.48 11.03
CA ALA A 94 1.99 -1.91 11.62
C ALA A 94 1.81 -1.61 13.12
N GLU A 95 0.64 -1.12 13.54
CA GLU A 95 0.28 -0.95 14.95
C GLU A 95 0.25 -2.30 15.70
N THR A 96 -0.23 -3.36 15.05
CA THR A 96 -0.22 -4.71 15.61
C THR A 96 1.22 -5.21 15.80
N GLU A 97 2.10 -5.03 14.81
CA GLU A 97 3.52 -5.42 14.92
C GLU A 97 4.22 -4.61 16.03
N LEU A 98 3.95 -3.31 16.16
CA LEU A 98 4.53 -2.46 17.20
C LEU A 98 4.24 -2.95 18.63
N ALA A 99 3.18 -3.73 18.83
CA ALA A 99 2.84 -4.29 20.14
C ALA A 99 3.81 -5.39 20.60
N ASP A 100 4.38 -6.17 19.66
CA ASP A 100 5.15 -7.38 19.94
C ASP A 100 6.60 -7.33 19.40
N VAL A 101 6.91 -6.40 18.49
CA VAL A 101 8.23 -6.29 17.86
C VAL A 101 9.32 -5.94 18.89
N THR A 102 10.42 -6.67 18.84
CA THR A 102 11.59 -6.45 19.73
C THR A 102 12.84 -6.03 18.97
N ASN A 103 12.83 -6.17 17.65
CA ASN A 103 13.92 -5.70 16.82
C ASN A 103 13.76 -4.18 16.62
N PRO A 104 14.74 -3.35 17.03
CA PRO A 104 14.61 -1.90 16.95
C PRO A 104 14.49 -1.37 15.53
N VAL A 105 15.08 -2.05 14.54
CA VAL A 105 14.98 -1.64 13.13
C VAL A 105 13.58 -1.95 12.58
N ALA A 106 13.00 -3.09 12.95
CA ALA A 106 11.63 -3.42 12.58
C ALA A 106 10.61 -2.52 13.31
N GLN A 107 10.90 -2.12 14.54
CA GLN A 107 10.09 -1.14 15.28
C GLN A 107 10.11 0.24 14.61
N GLU A 108 11.28 0.73 14.19
CA GLU A 108 11.42 1.99 13.47
C GLU A 108 10.63 1.96 12.16
N MET A 109 10.78 0.90 11.36
CA MET A 109 10.01 0.73 10.13
C MET A 109 8.50 0.69 10.36
N ALA A 110 8.02 -0.05 11.37
CA ALA A 110 6.60 -0.12 11.66
C ALA A 110 6.04 1.25 12.07
N GLN A 111 6.80 2.04 12.83
CA GLN A 111 6.42 3.42 13.17
C GLN A 111 6.41 4.33 11.94
N ASP A 112 7.42 4.22 11.07
CA ASP A 112 7.51 4.99 9.83
C ASP A 112 6.31 4.71 8.92
N ILE A 113 5.89 3.44 8.80
CA ILE A 113 4.69 3.02 8.06
C ILE A 113 3.42 3.64 8.65
N VAL A 114 3.25 3.60 9.98
CA VAL A 114 2.08 4.22 10.64
C VAL A 114 2.03 5.72 10.32
N ASP A 115 3.15 6.42 10.46
CA ASP A 115 3.22 7.86 10.28
C ASP A 115 3.01 8.26 8.81
N SER A 116 3.69 7.59 7.87
CA SER A 116 3.61 7.90 6.43
C SER A 116 2.23 7.57 5.86
N GLN A 117 1.72 6.36 6.10
CA GLN A 117 0.47 5.91 5.48
C GLN A 117 -0.76 6.59 6.10
N SER A 118 -0.70 6.99 7.38
CA SER A 118 -1.77 7.83 7.97
C SER A 118 -1.82 9.22 7.33
N ALA A 119 -0.65 9.83 7.06
CA ALA A 119 -0.56 11.12 6.41
C ALA A 119 -1.04 11.06 4.95
N GLU A 120 -0.63 10.02 4.22
CA GLU A 120 -1.07 9.78 2.84
C GLU A 120 -2.58 9.54 2.75
N SER A 121 -3.18 8.77 3.67
CA SER A 121 -4.64 8.59 3.75
C SER A 121 -5.36 9.93 3.92
N THR A 122 -4.90 10.78 4.84
CA THR A 122 -5.46 12.13 5.05
C THR A 122 -5.38 13.00 3.79
N LEU A 123 -4.28 12.90 3.03
CA LEU A 123 -4.14 13.62 1.76
C LEU A 123 -5.12 13.10 0.71
N MET A 124 -5.31 11.78 0.62
CA MET A 124 -6.25 11.15 -0.29
C MET A 124 -7.70 11.58 0.01
N GLU A 125 -8.11 11.58 1.28
CA GLU A 125 -9.42 12.07 1.72
C GLU A 125 -9.68 13.52 1.29
N GLY A 126 -8.65 14.37 1.34
CA GLY A 126 -8.74 15.77 0.90
C GLY A 126 -8.90 15.96 -0.61
N LEU A 127 -8.65 14.93 -1.42
CA LEU A 127 -8.74 14.95 -2.88
C LEU A 127 -10.02 14.31 -3.43
N LEU A 128 -10.83 13.66 -2.59
CA LEU A 128 -12.16 13.12 -2.93
C LEU A 128 -13.23 14.23 -3.05
#